data_AF-A0A2V9NEX2-F1
#
_entry.id   AF-A0A2V9NEX2-F1
#
_cell.length_a   1.000
_cell.length_b   1.000
_cell.length_c   1.000
_cell.angle_alpha   90.00
_cell.angle_beta   90.00
_cell.angle_gamma   90.00
#
_symmetry.space_group_name_H-M   'P 1'
#
loop_
_entity.id
_entity.type
_entity.pdbx_description
1 polymer ?
#
loop_
_entity_poly.entity_id
_entity_poly.type
_entity_poly.pdbx_seq_one_letter_code
_entity_poly.pdbx_strand_id
1 'polypeptide(L)'
;MYGSNRSGLGADACPRPPFSLPDLSSQANYHQDRRRKSMSHTIQDRTATRFLARNFLPNSGVISRHARGNKGRWIALPLLFLGAGLMLVQPCASAPFEFEVTGSLGTPRLDHTATLLPNGKVLVVGGDFLFGVLASAELYDPASGTWKPTGSLVTGRTHHTATLLPNGKVLVAGGFDGVGHNRTSVELYNPATGTWSETGSLATGRTSHTATLLPSGKVLIAAGENFINDVGALKSSELYDVGLDFESTWQPEIASAHLSSGRRFRLLTGSLFQGVSQASGGNTQDSSTNYPIVQLRSIDNSQVAVFPVDPLNGWSDTSFVSASVINLPLGPALVTVFTNGIPSASRYLVVTQRQQ
;
A
#
# COMPACT_ATOMS: atom_id res chain seq x y z
N MET A 1 72.14 52.59 -4.94
CA MET A 1 71.31 52.53 -6.16
C MET A 1 69.88 52.84 -5.76
N TYR A 2 69.30 53.82 -6.45
CA TYR A 2 67.91 54.35 -6.45
C TYR A 2 66.81 53.32 -6.08
N GLY A 3 65.66 53.63 -5.46
CA GLY A 3 64.94 54.89 -5.23
C GLY A 3 63.43 54.65 -5.42
N SER A 4 62.63 54.89 -4.37
CA SER A 4 61.19 55.26 -4.28
C SER A 4 60.17 54.96 -5.43
N ASN A 5 58.97 54.44 -5.12
CA ASN A 5 57.71 55.25 -5.09
C ASN A 5 56.41 54.49 -4.70
N ARG A 6 55.43 55.28 -4.25
CA ARG A 6 54.07 54.97 -3.75
C ARG A 6 53.02 54.71 -4.83
N SER A 7 51.91 54.08 -4.37
CA SER A 7 50.47 54.28 -4.65
C SER A 7 49.86 53.90 -6.02
N GLY A 8 48.73 53.18 -5.96
CA GLY A 8 47.74 53.12 -7.05
C GLY A 8 46.69 52.02 -6.86
N LEU A 9 45.45 52.42 -6.55
CA LEU A 9 44.24 51.59 -6.54
C LEU A 9 43.93 51.06 -7.96
N GLY A 10 43.44 49.83 -8.07
CA GLY A 10 42.93 49.26 -9.31
C GLY A 10 42.27 47.91 -9.06
N ALA A 11 40.94 47.91 -8.93
CA ALA A 11 40.14 46.71 -8.89
C ALA A 11 40.03 46.13 -10.31
N ASP A 12 40.69 45.01 -10.58
CA ASP A 12 40.48 44.25 -11.81
C ASP A 12 39.80 42.92 -11.50
N ALA A 13 38.54 42.87 -11.95
CA ALA A 13 37.64 41.75 -11.86
C ALA A 13 38.09 40.59 -12.78
N CYS A 14 38.04 39.36 -12.27
CA CYS A 14 38.03 38.17 -13.13
C CYS A 14 36.78 38.16 -14.02
N PRO A 15 36.89 37.79 -15.31
CA PRO A 15 35.73 37.70 -16.20
C PRO A 15 34.86 36.50 -15.80
N ARG A 16 33.57 36.76 -15.55
CA ARG A 16 32.53 35.73 -15.40
C ARG A 16 32.21 35.12 -16.78
N PRO A 17 32.00 33.80 -16.91
CA PRO A 17 31.43 33.22 -18.11
C PRO A 17 29.94 33.62 -18.24
N PRO A 18 29.37 33.69 -19.45
CA PRO A 18 27.99 34.08 -19.64
C PRO A 18 27.06 33.00 -19.10
N PHE A 19 26.20 33.40 -18.15
CA PHE A 19 25.11 32.60 -17.63
C PHE A 19 23.95 32.68 -18.63
N SER A 20 23.85 31.69 -19.51
CA SER A 20 22.65 31.48 -20.33
C SER A 20 21.61 30.76 -19.47
N LEU A 21 20.49 31.43 -19.18
CA LEU A 21 19.30 30.82 -18.60
C LEU A 21 18.82 29.67 -19.50
N PRO A 22 18.54 28.46 -19.00
CA PRO A 22 17.88 27.45 -19.80
C PRO A 22 16.44 27.88 -20.08
N ASP A 23 16.05 27.74 -21.35
CA ASP A 23 14.74 28.03 -21.88
C ASP A 23 13.65 27.22 -21.15
N LEU A 24 12.77 27.93 -20.43
CA LEU A 24 11.63 27.39 -19.67
C LEU A 24 10.50 26.87 -20.58
N SER A 25 10.68 26.86 -21.91
CA SER A 25 9.68 26.38 -22.86
C SER A 25 9.50 24.84 -22.86
N SER A 26 10.45 24.06 -22.33
CA SER A 26 10.35 22.58 -22.37
C SER A 26 9.51 21.98 -21.22
N GLN A 27 9.46 22.61 -20.04
CA GLN A 27 8.71 22.12 -18.89
C GLN A 27 7.21 22.39 -18.98
N ALA A 28 6.79 23.46 -19.66
CA ALA A 28 5.37 23.76 -19.88
C ALA A 28 4.71 22.78 -20.87
N ASN A 29 5.48 22.27 -21.84
CA ASN A 29 4.96 21.40 -22.89
C ASN A 29 4.71 19.96 -22.41
N TYR A 30 5.45 19.46 -21.43
CA TYR A 30 5.23 18.11 -20.87
C TYR A 30 3.88 18.01 -20.12
N HIS A 31 3.50 19.05 -19.37
CA HIS A 31 2.22 19.09 -18.66
C HIS A 31 1.02 19.42 -19.57
N GLN A 32 1.20 20.14 -20.68
CA GLN A 32 0.12 20.46 -21.61
C GLN A 32 -0.22 19.31 -22.58
N ASP A 33 0.77 18.54 -23.04
CA ASP A 33 0.52 17.46 -24.02
C ASP A 33 -0.21 16.26 -23.40
N ARG A 34 -0.07 16.02 -22.08
CA ARG A 34 -0.87 15.01 -21.36
C ARG A 34 -2.31 15.45 -21.07
N ARG A 35 -2.61 16.75 -20.94
CA ARG A 35 -4.01 17.22 -20.82
C ARG A 35 -4.79 16.98 -22.13
N ARG A 36 -4.13 17.09 -23.29
CA ARG A 36 -4.75 16.77 -24.59
C ARG A 36 -4.91 15.26 -24.82
N LYS A 37 -3.94 14.43 -24.42
CA LYS A 37 -4.05 12.96 -24.57
C LYS A 37 -4.99 12.29 -23.56
N SER A 38 -5.20 12.87 -22.37
CA SER A 38 -6.16 12.36 -21.38
C SER A 38 -7.63 12.67 -21.69
N MET A 39 -7.93 13.64 -22.58
CA MET A 39 -9.30 13.98 -22.99
C MET A 39 -9.81 13.21 -24.22
N SER A 40 -8.97 12.41 -24.87
CA SER A 40 -9.34 11.70 -26.11
C SER A 40 -9.75 10.23 -25.90
N HIS A 41 -9.83 9.74 -24.66
CA HIS A 41 -10.29 8.40 -24.32
C HIS A 41 -11.42 8.43 -23.27
N THR A 42 -12.49 9.19 -23.53
CA THR A 42 -13.78 9.00 -22.82
C THR A 42 -14.96 9.45 -23.69
N ILE A 43 -15.10 8.91 -24.90
CA ILE A 43 -16.37 8.95 -25.64
C ILE A 43 -16.48 7.67 -26.46
N GLN A 44 -17.18 6.66 -25.92
CA GLN A 44 -18.09 5.75 -26.63
C GLN A 44 -18.58 4.69 -25.65
N ASP A 45 -19.57 5.04 -24.82
CA ASP A 45 -20.72 4.15 -24.61
C ASP A 45 -21.86 4.94 -23.95
N ARG A 46 -22.87 5.31 -24.75
CA ARG A 46 -24.14 5.87 -24.27
C ARG A 46 -25.26 5.33 -25.14
N THR A 47 -25.80 4.19 -24.77
CA THR A 47 -27.15 3.78 -25.14
C THR A 47 -27.89 3.18 -23.95
N ALA A 48 -29.10 3.73 -23.70
CA ALA A 48 -30.15 3.28 -22.78
C ALA A 48 -29.83 3.36 -21.27
N THR A 49 -30.44 4.24 -20.47
CA THR A 49 -31.88 4.23 -20.16
C THR A 49 -32.31 5.60 -19.63
N ARG A 50 -33.23 6.29 -20.32
CA ARG A 50 -33.88 7.53 -19.86
C ARG A 50 -35.17 7.15 -19.12
N PHE A 51 -35.25 7.38 -17.81
CA PHE A 51 -36.52 7.45 -17.09
C PHE A 51 -36.88 8.92 -16.87
N LEU A 52 -38.04 9.33 -17.38
CA LEU A 52 -38.59 10.67 -17.26
C LEU A 52 -39.23 10.85 -15.88
N ALA A 53 -38.80 11.84 -15.12
CA ALA A 53 -39.60 12.42 -14.04
C ALA A 53 -39.91 13.88 -14.41
N ARG A 54 -41.17 14.16 -14.77
CA ARG A 54 -41.71 15.52 -14.87
C ARG A 54 -42.96 15.61 -14.01
N ASN A 55 -42.82 16.37 -12.93
CA ASN A 55 -43.75 17.33 -12.32
C ASN A 55 -45.27 17.09 -12.48
N PHE A 56 -45.94 16.87 -11.34
CA PHE A 56 -47.34 17.25 -11.14
C PHE A 56 -47.49 17.97 -9.79
N LEU A 57 -47.74 19.28 -9.85
CA LEU A 57 -48.37 20.08 -8.79
C LEU A 57 -49.88 20.06 -9.02
N PRO A 58 -50.75 19.99 -8.00
CA PRO A 58 -52.13 20.38 -8.14
C PRO A 58 -52.34 21.76 -7.51
N ASN A 59 -52.76 22.73 -8.33
CA ASN A 59 -53.27 24.01 -7.83
C ASN A 59 -54.78 24.10 -8.12
N SER A 60 -55.52 24.25 -7.02
CA SER A 60 -56.81 24.92 -6.83
C SER A 60 -57.74 25.22 -8.03
N GLY A 61 -58.94 24.63 -8.00
CA GLY A 61 -60.12 25.07 -8.74
C GLY A 61 -61.26 25.44 -7.78
N VAL A 62 -61.84 26.63 -7.96
CA VAL A 62 -63.03 27.15 -7.27
C VAL A 62 -64.18 27.26 -8.30
N ILE A 63 -65.44 27.31 -7.80
CA ILE A 63 -66.77 27.54 -8.46
C ILE A 63 -67.58 26.23 -8.58
N SER A 64 -68.86 26.07 -8.24
CA SER A 64 -69.91 26.83 -7.54
C SER A 64 -71.14 25.89 -7.34
N ARG A 65 -71.88 26.09 -6.23
CA ARG A 65 -73.30 25.80 -5.92
C ARG A 65 -74.02 24.60 -6.60
N HIS A 66 -74.61 23.73 -5.78
CA HIS A 66 -76.07 23.47 -5.71
C HIS A 66 -76.44 22.67 -4.44
N ALA A 67 -77.64 22.96 -3.91
CA ALA A 67 -78.15 22.54 -2.60
C ALA A 67 -79.14 21.36 -2.68
N ARG A 68 -79.45 20.80 -1.48
CA ARG A 68 -80.38 19.70 -1.08
C ARG A 68 -79.67 18.34 -0.97
N GLY A 69 -79.66 17.60 0.14
CA GLY A 69 -80.36 17.64 1.41
C GLY A 69 -80.94 16.25 1.71
N ASN A 70 -80.47 15.52 2.72
CA ASN A 70 -81.32 14.66 3.55
C ASN A 70 -80.61 14.15 4.81
N LYS A 71 -81.43 13.92 5.83
CA LYS A 71 -81.12 13.75 7.25
C LYS A 71 -80.65 12.32 7.59
N GLY A 72 -79.67 12.18 8.48
CA GLY A 72 -79.29 10.92 9.12
C GLY A 72 -78.65 11.18 10.49
N ARG A 73 -79.27 10.66 11.56
CA ARG A 73 -78.95 10.91 12.98
C ARG A 73 -77.57 10.40 13.37
N TRP A 74 -76.90 11.19 14.22
CA TRP A 74 -75.67 10.86 14.91
C TRP A 74 -75.94 9.89 16.07
N ILE A 75 -75.24 8.75 16.10
CA ILE A 75 -75.05 7.94 17.30
C ILE A 75 -73.54 7.74 17.43
N ALA A 76 -72.95 8.42 18.41
CA ALA A 76 -71.55 8.23 18.80
C ALA A 76 -71.47 6.99 19.71
N LEU A 77 -70.75 5.95 19.27
CA LEU A 77 -70.24 4.88 20.13
C LEU A 77 -68.74 5.13 20.33
N PRO A 78 -68.21 5.13 21.57
CA PRO A 78 -66.78 5.25 21.79
C PRO A 78 -66.15 3.86 21.56
N LEU A 79 -65.44 3.69 20.45
CA LEU A 79 -64.60 2.51 20.24
C LEU A 79 -63.21 2.81 20.82
N LEU A 80 -62.95 2.18 21.97
CA LEU A 80 -61.62 1.96 22.53
C LEU A 80 -60.71 1.38 21.43
N PHE A 81 -59.76 2.18 20.93
CA PHE A 81 -58.64 1.62 20.18
C PHE A 81 -57.59 1.15 21.19
N LEU A 82 -57.59 -0.17 21.40
CA LEU A 82 -56.44 -0.92 21.90
C LEU A 82 -55.32 -0.73 20.87
N GLY A 83 -54.45 0.25 21.08
CA GLY A 83 -53.30 0.52 20.22
C GLY A 83 -52.28 -0.60 20.36
N ALA A 84 -52.44 -1.68 19.58
CA ALA A 84 -51.35 -2.59 19.29
C ALA A 84 -50.23 -1.75 18.66
N GLY A 85 -49.12 -1.60 19.38
CA GLY A 85 -47.91 -0.95 18.89
C GLY A 85 -47.40 -1.69 17.67
N LEU A 86 -47.76 -1.20 16.50
CA LEU A 86 -47.13 -1.57 15.23
C LEU A 86 -45.68 -1.08 15.32
N MET A 87 -44.80 -1.94 15.81
CA MET A 87 -43.35 -1.75 15.69
C MET A 87 -43.07 -1.64 14.18
N LEU A 88 -42.89 -0.41 13.71
CA LEU A 88 -42.23 -0.18 12.44
C LEU A 88 -40.81 -0.73 12.61
N VAL A 89 -40.59 -1.95 12.13
CA VAL A 89 -39.25 -2.44 11.87
C VAL A 89 -38.73 -1.52 10.76
N GLN A 90 -37.99 -0.48 11.14
CA GLN A 90 -37.25 0.29 10.16
C GLN A 90 -36.34 -0.71 9.45
N PRO A 91 -36.47 -0.91 8.12
CA PRO A 91 -35.42 -1.60 7.41
C PRO A 91 -34.15 -0.81 7.70
N CYS A 92 -33.14 -1.50 8.22
CA CYS A 92 -31.80 -0.95 8.40
C CYS A 92 -31.37 -0.46 7.02
N ALA A 93 -31.55 0.83 6.75
CA ALA A 93 -30.97 1.47 5.59
C ALA A 93 -29.48 1.42 5.90
N SER A 94 -28.77 0.46 5.27
CA SER A 94 -27.31 0.45 5.34
C SER A 94 -26.86 1.83 4.90
N ALA A 95 -26.22 2.57 5.80
CA ALA A 95 -25.65 3.86 5.44
C ALA A 95 -24.88 3.68 4.13
N PRO A 96 -25.11 4.52 3.11
CA PRO A 96 -24.34 4.43 1.89
C PRO A 96 -22.86 4.56 2.25
N PHE A 97 -22.02 3.73 1.64
CA PHE A 97 -20.57 3.82 1.81
C PHE A 97 -20.14 5.26 1.46
N GLU A 98 -19.68 6.00 2.46
CA GLU A 98 -19.23 7.39 2.34
C GLU A 98 -17.76 7.47 2.75
N PHE A 99 -16.99 8.29 2.03
CA PHE A 99 -15.61 8.54 2.38
C PHE A 99 -15.54 9.42 3.63
N GLU A 100 -14.86 8.94 4.66
CA GLU A 100 -14.57 9.73 5.85
C GLU A 100 -13.22 10.44 5.72
N VAL A 101 -13.20 11.72 6.12
CA VAL A 101 -11.97 12.50 6.16
C VAL A 101 -11.14 12.06 7.37
N THR A 102 -9.85 11.81 7.15
CA THR A 102 -8.86 11.50 8.20
C THR A 102 -7.71 12.51 8.17
N GLY A 103 -6.68 12.33 9.01
CA GLY A 103 -5.53 13.21 9.09
C GLY A 103 -4.82 13.42 7.75
N SER A 104 -4.26 14.61 7.59
CA SER A 104 -3.51 15.02 6.39
C SER A 104 -2.03 14.66 6.49
N LEU A 105 -1.42 14.31 5.35
CA LEU A 105 0.04 14.19 5.22
C LEU A 105 0.71 15.50 5.66
N GLY A 106 1.85 15.39 6.33
CA GLY A 106 2.69 16.54 6.69
C GLY A 106 3.37 17.16 5.47
N THR A 107 3.75 16.34 4.49
CA THR A 107 4.32 16.79 3.22
C THR A 107 3.43 16.39 2.04
N PRO A 108 2.88 17.36 1.27
CA PRO A 108 2.17 17.09 0.02
C PRO A 108 3.09 16.38 -0.98
N ARG A 109 2.55 15.40 -1.71
CA ARG A 109 3.32 14.57 -2.64
C ARG A 109 2.43 13.93 -3.71
N LEU A 110 2.98 13.79 -4.91
CA LEU A 110 2.44 13.04 -6.04
C LEU A 110 3.38 11.87 -6.35
N ASP A 111 2.89 10.86 -7.08
CA ASP A 111 3.71 9.74 -7.59
C ASP A 111 4.56 9.01 -6.51
N HIS A 112 4.05 9.05 -5.29
CA HIS A 112 4.57 8.34 -4.12
C HIS A 112 4.05 6.89 -4.10
N THR A 113 4.64 6.07 -3.24
CA THR A 113 4.13 4.73 -2.94
C THR A 113 3.54 4.69 -1.54
N ALA A 114 2.52 3.85 -1.34
CA ALA A 114 1.90 3.59 -0.04
C ALA A 114 1.90 2.07 0.23
N THR A 115 2.50 1.65 1.35
CA THR A 115 2.66 0.24 1.72
C THR A 115 2.07 -0.03 3.10
N LEU A 116 1.10 -0.95 3.19
CA LEU A 116 0.61 -1.46 4.47
C LEU A 116 1.70 -2.30 5.14
N LEU A 117 2.05 -1.96 6.38
CA LEU A 117 3.07 -2.63 7.17
C LEU A 117 2.47 -3.72 8.07
N PRO A 118 3.26 -4.71 8.51
CA PRO A 118 2.79 -5.77 9.42
C PRO A 118 2.21 -5.27 10.75
N ASN A 119 2.62 -4.07 11.19
CA ASN A 119 2.10 -3.43 12.40
C ASN A 119 0.79 -2.66 12.19
N GLY A 120 0.18 -2.75 11.00
CA GLY A 120 -1.08 -2.09 10.64
C GLY A 120 -0.94 -0.63 10.21
N LYS A 121 0.26 -0.05 10.27
CA LYS A 121 0.52 1.32 9.77
C LYS A 121 0.72 1.34 8.27
N VAL A 122 0.53 2.48 7.63
CA VAL A 122 0.82 2.66 6.20
C VAL A 122 2.04 3.54 6.03
N LEU A 123 3.07 3.01 5.37
CA LEU A 123 4.27 3.74 4.99
C LEU A 123 4.04 4.44 3.65
N VAL A 124 4.23 5.76 3.63
CA VAL A 124 4.22 6.58 2.41
C VAL A 124 5.61 7.14 2.15
N VAL A 125 6.13 6.94 0.94
CA VAL A 125 7.55 7.19 0.61
C VAL A 125 7.70 7.96 -0.69
N GLY A 126 8.64 8.89 -0.67
CA GLY A 126 9.08 9.63 -1.85
C GLY A 126 7.95 10.35 -2.56
N GLY A 127 8.04 10.35 -3.88
CA GLY A 127 7.17 11.13 -4.77
C GLY A 127 7.80 12.48 -5.10
N ASP A 128 7.01 13.36 -5.70
CA ASP A 128 7.42 14.73 -6.00
C ASP A 128 6.35 15.74 -5.62
N PHE A 129 6.77 17.00 -5.48
CA PHE A 129 5.88 18.12 -5.29
C PHE A 129 6.61 19.40 -5.67
N LEU A 130 5.92 20.35 -6.33
CA LEU A 130 6.32 21.71 -6.76
C LEU A 130 7.81 22.01 -7.00
N PHE A 131 8.65 21.85 -5.97
CA PHE A 131 10.08 22.16 -5.91
C PHE A 131 11.02 20.96 -6.06
N GLY A 132 10.50 19.76 -6.30
CA GLY A 132 11.32 18.61 -6.70
C GLY A 132 10.90 17.29 -6.09
N VAL A 133 11.82 16.34 -6.17
CA VAL A 133 11.62 14.96 -5.72
C VAL A 133 11.89 14.85 -4.22
N LEU A 134 11.05 14.10 -3.53
CA LEU A 134 11.06 13.95 -2.08
C LEU A 134 11.86 12.71 -1.65
N ALA A 135 12.67 12.88 -0.61
CA ALA A 135 13.29 11.77 0.13
C ALA A 135 12.51 11.39 1.39
N SER A 136 11.62 12.27 1.86
CA SER A 136 10.87 12.09 3.10
C SER A 136 9.88 10.94 3.03
N ALA A 137 9.69 10.26 4.16
CA ALA A 137 8.68 9.24 4.34
C ALA A 137 7.84 9.53 5.60
N GLU A 138 6.59 9.08 5.58
CA GLU A 138 5.63 9.29 6.67
C GLU A 138 4.85 8.00 6.93
N LEU A 139 4.46 7.80 8.19
CA LEU A 139 3.64 6.69 8.65
C LEU A 139 2.25 7.18 9.02
N TYR A 140 1.22 6.61 8.41
CA TYR A 140 -0.16 6.75 8.87
C TYR A 140 -0.46 5.71 9.93
N ASP A 141 -1.03 6.16 11.04
CA ASP A 141 -1.55 5.31 12.10
C ASP A 141 -3.09 5.28 12.03
N PRO A 142 -3.71 4.18 11.56
CA PRO A 142 -5.16 4.10 11.45
C PRO A 142 -5.89 4.19 12.80
N ALA A 143 -5.23 3.86 13.92
CA ALA A 143 -5.86 3.88 15.23
C ALA A 143 -6.11 5.32 15.74
N SER A 144 -5.25 6.27 15.35
CA SER A 144 -5.39 7.68 15.71
C SER A 144 -5.76 8.58 14.53
N GLY A 145 -5.74 8.05 13.30
CA GLY A 145 -5.95 8.84 12.09
C GLY A 145 -4.86 9.90 11.85
N THR A 146 -3.64 9.67 12.36
CA THR A 146 -2.55 10.68 12.31
C THR A 146 -1.37 10.22 11.46
N TRP A 147 -0.70 11.19 10.83
CA TRP A 147 0.58 10.99 10.17
C TRP A 147 1.76 11.38 11.06
N LYS A 148 2.86 10.63 10.97
CA LYS A 148 4.13 10.97 11.63
C LYS A 148 5.30 10.78 10.67
N PRO A 149 6.29 11.70 10.65
CA PRO A 149 7.51 11.48 9.88
C PRO A 149 8.29 10.27 10.42
N THR A 150 8.96 9.57 9.52
CA THR A 150 9.94 8.51 9.83
C THR A 150 11.28 8.86 9.18
N GLY A 151 12.30 7.99 9.28
CA GLY A 151 13.53 8.16 8.51
C GLY A 151 13.28 8.41 7.03
N SER A 152 14.21 9.08 6.38
CA SER A 152 14.15 9.44 4.96
C SER A 152 15.03 8.52 4.12
N LEU A 153 14.67 8.38 2.85
CA LEU A 153 15.54 7.80 1.84
C LEU A 153 16.88 8.53 1.79
N VAL A 154 17.94 7.81 1.44
CA VAL A 154 19.26 8.42 1.18
C VAL A 154 19.17 9.38 0.00
N THR A 155 18.42 9.01 -1.04
CA THR A 155 18.18 9.86 -2.20
C THR A 155 16.70 9.94 -2.54
N GLY A 156 16.21 11.16 -2.76
CA GLY A 156 14.83 11.39 -3.19
C GLY A 156 14.51 10.69 -4.51
N ARG A 157 13.30 10.13 -4.61
CA ARG A 157 12.82 9.43 -5.81
C ARG A 157 11.30 9.58 -6.01
N THR A 158 10.90 9.74 -7.26
CA THR A 158 9.49 9.67 -7.72
C THR A 158 9.30 8.49 -8.68
N HIS A 159 8.07 8.02 -8.89
CA HIS A 159 7.73 6.90 -9.80
C HIS A 159 8.53 5.60 -9.54
N HIS A 160 8.90 5.39 -8.28
CA HIS A 160 9.56 4.18 -7.80
C HIS A 160 8.50 3.14 -7.42
N THR A 161 8.95 1.90 -7.16
CA THR A 161 8.09 0.88 -6.54
C THR A 161 8.48 0.65 -5.09
N ALA A 162 7.51 0.30 -4.24
CA ALA A 162 7.73 -0.19 -2.89
C ALA A 162 7.11 -1.57 -2.73
N THR A 163 7.85 -2.52 -2.15
CA THR A 163 7.41 -3.90 -1.96
C THR A 163 7.69 -4.34 -0.54
N LEU A 164 6.62 -4.63 0.23
CA LEU A 164 6.78 -5.30 1.53
C LEU A 164 7.37 -6.70 1.31
N LEU A 165 8.47 -7.00 1.97
CA LEU A 165 9.16 -8.29 1.93
C LEU A 165 8.67 -9.22 3.04
N PRO A 166 8.91 -10.55 2.93
CA PRO A 166 8.51 -11.51 3.96
C PRO A 166 9.09 -11.19 5.35
N ASN A 167 10.34 -10.73 5.41
CA ASN A 167 11.00 -10.32 6.66
C ASN A 167 10.43 -9.02 7.29
N GLY A 168 9.38 -8.44 6.71
CA GLY A 168 8.72 -7.23 7.21
C GLY A 168 9.37 -5.91 6.79
N LYS A 169 10.52 -5.94 6.10
CA LYS A 169 11.14 -4.73 5.53
C LYS A 169 10.43 -4.32 4.24
N VAL A 170 10.57 -3.06 3.84
CA VAL A 170 10.04 -2.56 2.55
C VAL A 170 11.19 -2.27 1.60
N LEU A 171 11.20 -2.94 0.46
CA LEU A 171 12.13 -2.70 -0.63
C LEU A 171 11.62 -1.56 -1.50
N VAL A 172 12.44 -0.53 -1.67
CA VAL A 172 12.17 0.59 -2.56
C VAL A 172 13.19 0.61 -3.68
N ALA A 173 12.73 0.48 -4.92
CA ALA A 173 13.59 0.29 -6.08
C ALA A 173 13.36 1.33 -7.18
N GLY A 174 14.46 1.75 -7.80
CA GLY A 174 14.46 2.64 -8.96
C GLY A 174 13.81 4.00 -8.70
N GLY A 175 13.18 4.54 -9.74
CA GLY A 175 12.54 5.85 -9.75
C GLY A 175 13.36 6.91 -10.48
N PHE A 176 12.91 8.15 -10.40
CA PHE A 176 13.50 9.32 -11.05
C PHE A 176 13.93 10.36 -10.01
N ASP A 177 15.05 11.04 -10.25
CA ASP A 177 15.64 11.98 -9.30
C ASP A 177 15.21 13.45 -9.46
N GLY A 178 14.39 13.75 -10.46
CA GLY A 178 13.90 15.10 -10.72
C GLY A 178 14.82 15.95 -11.59
N VAL A 179 16.03 15.48 -11.91
CA VAL A 179 17.05 16.24 -12.67
C VAL A 179 17.59 15.48 -13.88
N GLY A 180 16.89 14.44 -14.33
CA GLY A 180 17.17 13.76 -15.60
C GLY A 180 17.74 12.35 -15.47
N HIS A 181 17.86 11.80 -14.25
CA HIS A 181 18.43 10.47 -14.06
C HIS A 181 17.46 9.48 -13.45
N ASN A 182 17.36 8.32 -14.11
CA ASN A 182 16.72 7.14 -13.55
C ASN A 182 17.66 6.49 -12.53
N ARG A 183 17.12 6.18 -11.35
CA ARG A 183 17.88 5.60 -10.26
C ARG A 183 18.07 4.11 -10.47
N THR A 184 19.29 3.64 -10.24
CA THR A 184 19.63 2.23 -10.06
C THR A 184 19.63 1.82 -8.58
N SER A 185 19.65 2.79 -7.66
CA SER A 185 19.72 2.52 -6.23
C SER A 185 18.45 1.87 -5.72
N VAL A 186 18.64 0.96 -4.76
CA VAL A 186 17.58 0.25 -4.06
C VAL A 186 17.82 0.42 -2.57
N GLU A 187 16.77 0.68 -1.82
CA GLU A 187 16.83 0.95 -0.39
C GLU A 187 15.84 0.07 0.37
N LEU A 188 16.21 -0.33 1.58
CA LEU A 188 15.38 -1.10 2.50
C LEU A 188 14.97 -0.23 3.68
N TYR A 189 13.66 -0.13 3.92
CA TYR A 189 13.11 0.42 5.15
C TYR A 189 12.95 -0.67 6.20
N ASN A 190 13.43 -0.42 7.41
CA ASN A 190 13.16 -1.26 8.58
C ASN A 190 12.08 -0.61 9.47
N PRO A 191 10.83 -1.14 9.50
CA PRO A 191 9.77 -0.57 10.32
C PRO A 191 10.01 -0.61 11.83
N ALA A 192 10.87 -1.52 12.32
CA ALA A 192 11.14 -1.65 13.75
C ALA A 192 11.98 -0.48 14.28
N THR A 193 12.88 0.05 13.45
CA THR A 193 13.80 1.14 13.80
C THR A 193 13.47 2.45 13.10
N GLY A 194 12.63 2.41 12.05
CA GLY A 194 12.31 3.56 11.22
C GLY A 194 13.49 4.02 10.35
N THR A 195 14.50 3.17 10.14
CA THR A 195 15.74 3.50 9.42
C THR A 195 15.76 2.93 8.00
N TRP A 196 16.53 3.58 7.14
CA TRP A 196 16.79 3.16 5.76
C TRP A 196 18.23 2.68 5.60
N SER A 197 18.44 1.73 4.69
CA SER A 197 19.77 1.26 4.28
C SER A 197 19.78 0.99 2.78
N GLU A 198 20.84 1.40 2.09
CA GLU A 198 21.07 0.98 0.70
C GLU A 198 21.34 -0.54 0.64
N THR A 199 20.95 -1.14 -0.48
CA THR A 199 21.19 -2.55 -0.82
C THR A 199 21.64 -2.63 -2.28
N GLY A 200 21.89 -3.84 -2.80
CA GLY A 200 22.25 -4.08 -4.20
C GLY A 200 21.45 -3.25 -5.22
N SER A 201 22.02 -3.00 -6.39
CA SER A 201 21.48 -2.05 -7.38
C SER A 201 20.85 -2.73 -8.58
N LEU A 202 19.95 -2.01 -9.25
CA LEU A 202 19.49 -2.37 -10.58
C LEU A 202 20.63 -2.22 -11.60
N ALA A 203 20.73 -3.16 -12.53
CA ALA A 203 21.64 -3.09 -13.67
C ALA A 203 21.27 -1.92 -14.60
N THR A 204 19.99 -1.58 -14.71
CA THR A 204 19.51 -0.44 -15.49
C THR A 204 18.51 0.38 -14.69
N GLY A 205 18.80 1.67 -14.54
CA GLY A 205 17.93 2.61 -13.86
C GLY A 205 16.59 2.69 -14.58
N ARG A 206 15.50 2.62 -13.82
CA ARG A 206 14.14 2.55 -14.39
C ARG A 206 13.11 3.25 -13.53
N THR A 207 12.10 3.81 -14.19
CA THR A 207 10.93 4.45 -13.60
C THR A 207 9.66 3.77 -14.08
N SER A 208 8.52 3.95 -13.39
CA SER A 208 7.21 3.41 -13.81
C SER A 208 7.23 1.91 -14.12
N HIS A 209 8.10 1.16 -13.44
CA HIS A 209 8.23 -0.28 -13.56
C HIS A 209 7.28 -0.97 -12.56
N THR A 210 7.11 -2.28 -12.70
CA THR A 210 6.42 -3.09 -11.69
C THR A 210 7.41 -3.87 -10.85
N ALA A 211 7.14 -4.00 -9.56
CA ALA A 211 7.86 -4.89 -8.66
C ALA A 211 6.88 -5.87 -8.01
N THR A 212 7.12 -7.16 -8.24
CA THR A 212 6.24 -8.24 -7.80
C THR A 212 6.98 -9.16 -6.84
N LEU A 213 6.50 -9.26 -5.60
CA LEU A 213 7.00 -10.26 -4.66
C LEU A 213 6.60 -11.66 -5.13
N LEU A 214 7.59 -12.53 -5.35
CA LEU A 214 7.38 -13.91 -5.73
C LEU A 214 7.22 -14.80 -4.49
N PRO A 215 6.58 -15.97 -4.60
CA PRO A 215 6.50 -16.94 -3.51
C PRO A 215 7.87 -17.38 -2.98
N SER A 216 8.92 -17.34 -3.80
CA SER A 216 10.30 -17.60 -3.39
C SER A 216 10.88 -16.56 -2.42
N GLY A 217 10.20 -15.44 -2.19
CA GLY A 217 10.70 -14.31 -1.39
C GLY A 217 11.52 -13.30 -2.18
N LYS A 218 11.86 -13.60 -3.44
CA LYS A 218 12.54 -12.69 -4.37
C LYS A 218 11.55 -11.69 -4.96
N VAL A 219 12.04 -10.54 -5.41
CA VAL A 219 11.21 -9.51 -6.07
C VAL A 219 11.57 -9.44 -7.55
N LEU A 220 10.59 -9.72 -8.41
CA LEU A 220 10.72 -9.53 -9.85
C LEU A 220 10.43 -8.08 -10.20
N ILE A 221 11.43 -7.40 -10.76
CA ILE A 221 11.32 -6.05 -11.28
C ILE A 221 11.26 -6.14 -12.79
N ALA A 222 10.17 -5.65 -13.40
CA ALA A 222 9.93 -5.81 -14.83
C ALA A 222 9.60 -4.47 -15.51
N ALA A 223 10.12 -4.32 -16.74
CA ALA A 223 9.84 -3.20 -17.63
C ALA A 223 10.12 -1.82 -17.01
N GLY A 224 9.29 -0.81 -17.31
CA GLY A 224 9.50 0.58 -16.95
C GLY A 224 10.18 1.38 -18.06
N GLU A 225 10.60 2.59 -17.75
CA GLU A 225 11.20 3.52 -18.72
C GLU A 225 12.60 3.92 -18.25
N ASN A 226 13.51 4.19 -19.20
CA ASN A 226 14.82 4.76 -18.93
C ASN A 226 15.09 5.93 -19.89
N PHE A 227 15.24 7.14 -19.35
CA PHE A 227 15.34 8.35 -20.16
C PHE A 227 16.77 8.74 -20.54
N ILE A 228 17.78 7.95 -20.13
CA ILE A 228 19.19 8.33 -20.30
C ILE A 228 19.66 8.21 -21.78
N ASN A 229 18.98 7.44 -22.66
CA ASN A 229 19.45 7.18 -24.03
C ASN A 229 18.34 7.06 -25.11
N ASP A 230 17.25 7.84 -25.05
CA ASP A 230 16.13 7.80 -26.04
C ASP A 230 15.38 6.45 -26.18
N VAL A 231 15.71 5.44 -25.37
CA VAL A 231 14.96 4.17 -25.34
C VAL A 231 13.82 4.26 -24.33
N GLY A 232 12.69 4.76 -24.82
CA GLY A 232 11.39 4.54 -24.20
C GLY A 232 11.12 3.04 -24.03
N ALA A 233 10.48 2.69 -22.92
CA ALA A 233 10.12 1.32 -22.51
C ALA A 233 11.26 0.27 -22.53
N LEU A 234 11.64 -0.18 -21.33
CA LEU A 234 12.54 -1.30 -21.12
C LEU A 234 11.82 -2.64 -21.36
N LYS A 235 12.46 -3.54 -22.12
CA LYS A 235 12.07 -4.95 -22.24
C LYS A 235 12.76 -5.87 -21.22
N SER A 236 13.69 -5.33 -20.42
CA SER A 236 14.46 -6.09 -19.45
C SER A 236 13.69 -6.30 -18.14
N SER A 237 13.99 -7.41 -17.49
CA SER A 237 13.56 -7.70 -16.12
C SER A 237 14.77 -8.06 -15.27
N GLU A 238 14.66 -7.83 -13.97
CA GLU A 238 15.69 -8.07 -12.98
C GLU A 238 15.05 -8.76 -11.78
N LEU A 239 15.78 -9.69 -11.17
CA LEU A 239 15.31 -10.42 -10.00
C LEU A 239 16.15 -9.99 -8.80
N TYR A 240 15.53 -9.26 -7.88
CA TYR A 240 16.17 -8.89 -6.63
C TYR A 240 16.01 -10.03 -5.62
N ASP A 241 17.14 -10.57 -5.18
CA ASP A 241 17.21 -11.41 -4.00
C ASP A 241 17.69 -10.52 -2.85
N VAL A 242 16.89 -10.46 -1.78
CA VAL A 242 17.25 -9.69 -0.59
C VAL A 242 18.51 -10.27 0.07
N GLY A 243 18.91 -11.50 -0.28
CA GLY A 243 20.13 -12.10 0.24
C GLY A 243 20.06 -12.10 1.76
N LEU A 244 19.12 -12.86 2.34
CA LEU A 244 18.98 -12.94 3.79
C LEU A 244 20.17 -13.66 4.47
N ASP A 245 21.30 -13.76 3.76
CA ASP A 245 22.60 -14.29 4.17
C ASP A 245 22.54 -15.68 4.82
N PHE A 246 21.54 -16.50 4.49
CA PHE A 246 21.40 -17.86 4.99
C PHE A 246 21.78 -18.90 3.94
N GLU A 247 22.34 -20.02 4.39
CA GLU A 247 22.55 -21.19 3.54
C GLU A 247 21.22 -21.81 3.13
N SER A 248 21.06 -22.16 1.84
CA SER A 248 19.78 -22.69 1.33
C SER A 248 19.27 -23.94 2.07
N THR A 249 20.17 -24.73 2.66
CA THR A 249 19.84 -25.90 3.47
C THR A 249 19.25 -25.55 4.84
N TRP A 250 19.26 -24.29 5.24
CA TRP A 250 18.67 -23.78 6.49
C TRP A 250 17.26 -23.24 6.27
N GLN A 251 16.79 -23.20 5.02
CA GLN A 251 15.48 -22.70 4.68
C GLN A 251 14.39 -23.69 5.11
N PRO A 252 13.41 -23.29 5.93
CA PRO A 252 12.28 -24.15 6.25
C PRO A 252 11.42 -24.41 5.02
N GLU A 253 10.83 -25.60 4.94
CA GLU A 253 9.97 -25.98 3.81
C GLU A 253 8.54 -26.31 4.27
N ILE A 254 7.55 -25.91 3.47
CA ILE A 254 6.14 -26.19 3.74
C ILE A 254 5.66 -27.33 2.82
N ALA A 255 5.49 -28.52 3.39
CA ALA A 255 5.03 -29.73 2.70
C ALA A 255 3.50 -29.81 2.57
N SER A 256 2.73 -29.38 3.58
CA SER A 256 1.25 -29.26 3.53
C SER A 256 0.78 -28.08 4.38
N ALA A 257 -0.23 -27.33 3.92
CA ALA A 257 -0.79 -26.20 4.65
C ALA A 257 -2.31 -26.16 4.49
N HIS A 258 -3.03 -26.46 5.58
CA HIS A 258 -4.49 -26.49 5.58
C HIS A 258 -5.06 -25.67 6.73
N LEU A 259 -5.81 -24.63 6.39
CA LEU A 259 -6.64 -23.90 7.35
C LEU A 259 -7.93 -24.68 7.62
N SER A 260 -8.22 -24.88 8.90
CA SER A 260 -9.46 -25.49 9.37
C SER A 260 -10.50 -24.43 9.76
N SER A 261 -11.72 -24.88 10.07
CA SER A 261 -12.79 -24.06 10.63
C SER A 261 -12.27 -23.22 11.80
N GLY A 262 -12.53 -21.91 11.77
CA GLY A 262 -12.05 -20.97 12.80
C GLY A 262 -10.68 -20.35 12.53
N ARG A 263 -10.21 -20.33 11.27
CA ARG A 263 -8.98 -19.64 10.84
C ARG A 263 -7.77 -20.05 11.69
N ARG A 264 -7.56 -21.37 11.79
CA ARG A 264 -6.40 -21.98 12.44
C ARG A 264 -5.80 -23.07 11.56
N PHE A 265 -4.49 -23.26 11.63
CA PHE A 265 -3.83 -24.43 11.08
C PHE A 265 -4.06 -25.60 12.02
N ARG A 266 -4.95 -26.53 11.64
CA ARG A 266 -5.12 -27.80 12.37
C ARG A 266 -3.86 -28.66 12.25
N LEU A 267 -3.20 -28.56 11.10
CA LEU A 267 -1.88 -29.14 10.86
C LEU A 267 -1.24 -28.42 9.67
N LEU A 268 -0.07 -27.83 9.91
CA LEU A 268 0.88 -27.39 8.90
C LEU A 268 2.06 -28.38 8.97
N THR A 269 2.47 -28.98 7.86
CA THR A 269 3.61 -29.92 7.84
C THR A 269 4.75 -29.41 6.99
N GLY A 270 5.96 -29.81 7.32
CA GLY A 270 7.17 -29.32 6.68
C GLY A 270 8.44 -29.93 7.25
N SER A 271 9.52 -29.18 7.14
CA SER A 271 10.84 -29.48 7.70
C SER A 271 11.50 -28.21 8.23
N LEU A 272 12.44 -28.36 9.16
CA LEU A 272 13.22 -27.27 9.76
C LEU A 272 12.35 -26.22 10.45
N PHE A 273 11.21 -26.61 11.01
CA PHE A 273 10.38 -25.71 11.84
C PHE A 273 11.03 -25.42 13.19
N GLN A 274 11.99 -26.24 13.62
CA GLN A 274 12.85 -25.92 14.76
C GLN A 274 14.02 -25.00 14.37
N GLY A 275 14.27 -24.84 13.08
CA GLY A 275 15.42 -24.11 12.53
C GLY A 275 16.73 -24.88 12.65
N VAL A 276 17.84 -24.18 12.42
CA VAL A 276 19.18 -24.74 12.60
C VAL A 276 19.66 -24.56 14.04
N SER A 277 20.05 -25.66 14.66
CA SER A 277 20.47 -25.68 16.06
C SER A 277 21.88 -25.10 16.23
N GLN A 278 21.97 -23.83 16.65
CA GLN A 278 23.01 -23.34 17.55
C GLN A 278 22.39 -22.37 18.56
N ALA A 279 21.74 -22.91 19.59
CA ALA A 279 21.43 -22.12 20.77
C ALA A 279 22.77 -21.67 21.38
N SER A 280 23.18 -20.41 21.13
CA SER A 280 24.39 -19.75 21.64
C SER A 280 25.67 -19.81 20.76
N GLY A 281 25.58 -19.74 19.43
CA GLY A 281 26.74 -19.55 18.54
C GLY A 281 27.23 -18.10 18.43
N GLY A 282 26.36 -17.13 18.74
CA GLY A 282 26.72 -15.71 18.86
C GLY A 282 26.66 -14.90 17.56
N ASN A 283 26.03 -15.43 16.50
CA ASN A 283 25.73 -14.65 15.29
C ASN A 283 24.24 -14.24 15.21
N THR A 284 23.87 -13.36 14.28
CA THR A 284 22.50 -12.83 14.13
C THR A 284 21.50 -13.82 13.52
N GLN A 285 21.93 -15.04 13.20
CA GLN A 285 21.14 -16.09 12.52
C GLN A 285 20.76 -17.24 13.48
N ASP A 286 21.13 -17.14 14.76
CA ASP A 286 20.74 -18.11 15.78
C ASP A 286 19.41 -17.71 16.44
N SER A 287 18.43 -18.62 16.49
CA SER A 287 17.23 -18.44 17.30
C SER A 287 17.50 -18.87 18.74
N SER A 288 17.34 -17.96 19.70
CA SER A 288 17.40 -18.29 21.13
C SER A 288 16.27 -19.21 21.60
N THR A 289 15.26 -19.46 20.76
CA THR A 289 14.02 -20.14 21.15
C THR A 289 13.66 -21.36 20.30
N ASN A 290 14.37 -21.59 19.19
CA ASN A 290 14.04 -22.62 18.20
C ASN A 290 12.56 -22.59 17.76
N TYR A 291 11.90 -21.43 17.83
CA TYR A 291 10.44 -21.33 17.71
C TYR A 291 10.02 -20.85 16.31
N PRO A 292 9.10 -21.56 15.62
CA PRO A 292 8.61 -21.13 14.31
C PRO A 292 7.58 -20.01 14.44
N ILE A 293 7.72 -19.00 13.57
CA ILE A 293 6.70 -17.97 13.36
C ILE A 293 5.99 -18.28 12.06
N VAL A 294 4.69 -18.56 12.12
CA VAL A 294 3.88 -18.78 10.92
C VAL A 294 3.12 -17.51 10.58
N GLN A 295 3.45 -16.95 9.43
CA GLN A 295 2.86 -15.74 8.91
C GLN A 295 1.96 -16.06 7.72
N LEU A 296 0.85 -15.36 7.61
CA LEU A 296 0.00 -15.38 6.42
C LEU A 296 -0.19 -13.97 5.91
N ARG A 297 0.02 -13.77 4.63
CA ARG A 297 -0.20 -12.52 3.93
C ARG A 297 -1.32 -12.65 2.91
N SER A 298 -2.34 -11.81 3.02
CA SER A 298 -3.38 -11.68 2.01
C SER A 298 -2.77 -11.11 0.72
N ILE A 299 -3.15 -11.68 -0.42
CA ILE A 299 -2.69 -11.20 -1.72
C ILE A 299 -3.41 -9.90 -2.10
N ASP A 300 -4.69 -9.78 -1.74
CA ASP A 300 -5.55 -8.69 -2.22
C ASP A 300 -5.24 -7.35 -1.54
N ASN A 301 -4.94 -7.36 -0.24
CA ASN A 301 -4.75 -6.14 0.54
C ASN A 301 -3.40 -6.09 1.28
N SER A 302 -2.51 -7.07 1.07
CA SER A 302 -1.22 -7.20 1.76
C SER A 302 -1.30 -7.29 3.29
N GLN A 303 -2.49 -7.47 3.88
CA GLN A 303 -2.65 -7.62 5.32
C GLN A 303 -1.95 -8.90 5.78
N VAL A 304 -1.22 -8.77 6.88
CA VAL A 304 -0.44 -9.85 7.47
C VAL A 304 -1.08 -10.29 8.78
N ALA A 305 -1.08 -11.60 9.03
CA ALA A 305 -1.42 -12.18 10.32
C ALA A 305 -0.36 -13.18 10.76
N VAL A 306 -0.06 -13.19 12.06
CA VAL A 306 0.82 -14.18 12.67
C VAL A 306 -0.04 -15.17 13.45
N PHE A 307 0.25 -16.45 13.24
CA PHE A 307 -0.47 -17.54 13.89
C PHE A 307 0.27 -17.94 15.17
N PRO A 308 -0.36 -17.78 16.35
CA PRO A 308 0.22 -18.27 17.59
C PRO A 308 0.15 -19.80 17.62
N VAL A 309 1.14 -20.43 18.24
CA VAL A 309 1.14 -21.87 18.51
C VAL A 309 -0.06 -22.24 19.40
N ASP A 310 -0.70 -23.37 19.11
CA ASP A 310 -1.71 -23.98 19.97
C ASP A 310 -1.05 -24.48 21.27
N PRO A 311 -1.48 -24.03 22.46
CA PRO A 311 -0.85 -24.40 23.73
C PRO A 311 -1.04 -25.88 24.11
N LEU A 312 -2.00 -26.59 23.49
CA LEU A 312 -2.30 -28.00 23.76
C LEU A 312 -1.55 -28.93 22.80
N ASN A 313 -1.47 -28.55 21.52
CA ASN A 313 -0.92 -29.39 20.46
C ASN A 313 0.50 -29.01 20.02
N GLY A 314 0.92 -27.78 20.31
CA GLY A 314 2.29 -27.33 20.10
C GLY A 314 2.76 -27.34 18.65
N TRP A 315 4.07 -27.55 18.50
CA TRP A 315 4.77 -27.71 17.23
C TRP A 315 5.96 -28.66 17.41
N SER A 316 6.48 -29.17 16.30
CA SER A 316 7.69 -29.97 16.19
C SER A 316 8.49 -29.50 14.97
N ASP A 317 9.67 -30.09 14.73
CA ASP A 317 10.47 -29.75 13.56
C ASP A 317 9.75 -29.96 12.20
N THR A 318 8.71 -30.78 12.18
CA THR A 318 7.97 -31.12 10.95
C THR A 318 6.49 -30.77 10.99
N SER A 319 6.01 -30.22 12.11
CA SER A 319 4.59 -29.93 12.27
C SER A 319 4.32 -28.69 13.10
N PHE A 320 3.24 -27.98 12.78
CA PHE A 320 2.81 -26.81 13.52
C PHE A 320 1.27 -26.81 13.62
N VAL A 321 0.78 -26.62 14.84
CA VAL A 321 -0.65 -26.43 15.11
C VAL A 321 -0.84 -25.04 15.69
N SER A 322 -1.83 -24.31 15.18
CA SER A 322 -2.07 -22.94 15.60
C SER A 322 -3.32 -22.79 16.44
N ALA A 323 -3.31 -21.79 17.31
CA ALA A 323 -4.54 -21.20 17.81
C ALA A 323 -5.27 -20.43 16.69
N SER A 324 -6.53 -20.09 16.93
CA SER A 324 -7.35 -19.32 15.99
C SER A 324 -6.92 -17.87 15.90
N VAL A 325 -6.89 -17.32 14.68
CA VAL A 325 -6.63 -15.90 14.43
C VAL A 325 -7.90 -15.19 13.97
N ILE A 326 -8.18 -14.05 14.61
CA ILE A 326 -9.32 -13.19 14.29
C ILE A 326 -8.86 -12.16 13.23
N ASN A 327 -9.78 -11.65 12.41
CA ASN A 327 -9.54 -10.56 11.44
C ASN A 327 -8.64 -10.87 10.22
N LEU A 328 -8.54 -12.14 9.82
CA LEU A 328 -7.96 -12.47 8.51
C LEU A 328 -8.96 -12.21 7.38
N PRO A 329 -8.62 -11.43 6.34
CA PRO A 329 -9.49 -11.26 5.19
C PRO A 329 -9.64 -12.61 4.47
N LEU A 330 -10.84 -12.86 3.95
CA LEU A 330 -11.11 -14.03 3.13
C LEU A 330 -10.45 -13.85 1.77
N GLY A 331 -10.12 -14.96 1.11
CA GLY A 331 -9.56 -14.95 -0.23
C GLY A 331 -8.15 -15.53 -0.32
N PRO A 332 -7.46 -15.28 -1.45
CA PRO A 332 -6.13 -15.82 -1.72
C PRO A 332 -5.07 -15.26 -0.76
N ALA A 333 -4.19 -16.15 -0.32
CA ALA A 333 -3.18 -15.84 0.67
C ALA A 333 -1.89 -16.64 0.43
N LEU A 334 -0.78 -16.09 0.93
CA LEU A 334 0.52 -16.75 1.00
C LEU A 334 0.84 -17.04 2.46
N VAL A 335 1.16 -18.29 2.79
CA VAL A 335 1.71 -18.68 4.10
C VAL A 335 3.22 -18.82 4.01
N THR A 336 3.92 -18.29 5.01
CA THR A 336 5.38 -18.34 5.14
C THR A 336 5.72 -18.76 6.56
N VAL A 337 6.64 -19.71 6.72
CA VAL A 337 7.18 -20.10 8.02
C VAL A 337 8.53 -19.39 8.18
N PHE A 338 8.76 -18.77 9.32
CA PHE A 338 10.05 -18.19 9.68
C PHE A 338 10.64 -18.98 10.83
N THR A 339 11.87 -19.45 10.66
CA THR A 339 12.68 -20.05 11.72
C THR A 339 14.03 -19.38 11.73
N ASN A 340 14.54 -18.98 12.90
CA ASN A 340 15.83 -18.27 12.98
C ASN A 340 15.89 -16.98 12.10
N GLY A 341 14.74 -16.35 11.83
CA GLY A 341 14.65 -15.22 10.91
C GLY A 341 14.69 -15.59 9.41
N ILE A 342 14.83 -16.88 9.08
CA ILE A 342 14.88 -17.44 7.73
C ILE A 342 13.44 -17.78 7.28
N PRO A 343 12.92 -17.14 6.22
CA PRO A 343 11.62 -17.47 5.65
C PRO A 343 11.66 -18.71 4.75
N SER A 344 10.61 -19.51 4.81
CA SER A 344 10.32 -20.53 3.81
C SER A 344 9.98 -19.90 2.46
N ALA A 345 10.03 -20.72 1.40
CA ALA A 345 9.20 -20.42 0.24
C ALA A 345 7.73 -20.31 0.70
N SER A 346 7.05 -19.29 0.20
CA SER A 346 5.65 -19.05 0.54
C SER A 346 4.76 -20.02 -0.20
N ARG A 347 3.72 -20.51 0.47
CA ARG A 347 2.74 -21.39 -0.14
C ARG A 347 1.39 -20.72 -0.32
N TYR A 348 0.82 -20.90 -1.50
CA TYR A 348 -0.53 -20.41 -1.80
C TYR A 348 -1.59 -21.23 -1.05
N LEU A 349 -2.57 -20.54 -0.49
CA LEU A 349 -3.81 -21.13 0.02
C LEU A 349 -4.96 -20.14 -0.12
N VAL A 350 -6.19 -20.62 0.13
CA VAL A 350 -7.38 -19.78 0.14
C VAL A 350 -7.98 -19.76 1.55
N VAL A 351 -8.11 -18.57 2.12
CA VAL A 351 -8.82 -18.34 3.38
C VAL A 351 -10.31 -18.33 3.09
N THR A 352 -11.01 -19.39 3.48
CA THR A 352 -12.45 -19.51 3.27
C THR A 352 -13.22 -19.32 4.57
N GLN A 353 -14.50 -18.97 4.43
CA GLN A 353 -15.41 -18.74 5.55
C GLN A 353 -16.10 -20.03 6.03
N ARG A 354 -15.86 -21.20 5.43
CA ARG A 354 -16.87 -22.27 5.43
C ARG A 354 -17.26 -22.79 6.82
N GLN A 355 -18.48 -22.37 7.16
CA GLN A 355 -19.68 -23.07 7.63
C GLN A 355 -19.46 -24.41 8.35
N GLN A 356 -20.08 -24.46 9.53
CA GLN A 356 -20.27 -25.60 10.43
C GLN A 356 -20.70 -26.88 9.71
#